data_AF-A0A2V5TXZ6-F1
#
_entry.id   AF-A0A2V5TXZ6-F1
#
_cell.length_a   1.000
_cell.length_b   1.000
_cell.length_c   1.000
_cell.angle_alpha   90.00
_cell.angle_beta   90.00
_cell.angle_gamma   90.00
#
_symmetry.space_group_name_H-M   'P 1'
#
loop_
_entity.id
_entity.type
_entity.pdbx_description
1 polymer ?
#
loop_
_entity_poly.entity_id
_entity_poly.type
_entity_poly.pdbx_seq_one_letter_code
_entity_poly.pdbx_strand_id
1 'polypeptide(L)' 'PNKCCVRVREGGEVLQTIGLDRGCFACMLGGKNRKMLFMITAEWRGMEKIPEVARARTGQLLVVDAPAQGIGWP' A
#
# COMPACT_ATOMS: atom_id res chain seq x y z
N PRO A 1 8.61 0.91 -9.82
CA PRO A 1 7.77 -0.29 -10.03
C PRO A 1 6.71 -0.36 -8.92
N ASN A 2 5.58 -1.04 -9.16
CA ASN A 2 4.50 -1.24 -8.18
C ASN A 2 4.04 0.06 -7.48
N LYS A 3 3.89 1.14 -8.26
CA LYS A 3 3.40 2.45 -7.80
C LYS A 3 1.87 2.47 -7.66
N CYS A 4 1.33 1.41 -7.09
CA CYS A 4 -0.10 1.24 -6.93
C CYS A 4 -0.41 0.29 -5.77
N CYS A 5 -1.63 0.42 -5.25
CA CYS A 5 -2.28 -0.61 -4.43
C CYS A 5 -3.56 -1.05 -5.16
N VAL A 6 -3.74 -2.35 -5.35
CA VAL A 6 -4.87 -2.90 -6.13
C VAL A 6 -5.77 -3.74 -5.24
N ARG A 7 -7.09 -3.54 -5.41
CA ARG A 7 -8.10 -4.41 -4.82
C ARG A 7 -8.52 -5.41 -5.88
N VAL A 8 -8.21 -6.67 -5.66
CA VAL A 8 -8.56 -7.77 -6.55
C VAL A 8 -9.62 -8.65 -5.89
N ARG A 9 -10.56 -9.16 -6.68
CA ARG A 9 -11.45 -10.23 -6.22
C ARG A 9 -10.84 -11.59 -6.53
N GLU A 10 -11.44 -12.63 -5.95
CA GLU A 10 -11.20 -14.01 -6.37
C GLU A 10 -11.37 -14.17 -7.89
N GLY A 11 -10.44 -14.87 -8.53
CA GLY A 11 -10.35 -14.95 -9.99
C GLY A 11 -9.46 -13.89 -10.64
N GLY A 12 -8.94 -12.92 -9.86
CA GLY A 12 -7.91 -11.98 -10.31
C GLY A 12 -8.42 -10.69 -10.98
N GLU A 13 -9.74 -10.50 -11.08
CA GLU A 13 -10.31 -9.25 -11.57
C GLU A 13 -9.94 -8.08 -10.63
N VAL A 14 -9.37 -7.02 -11.21
CA VAL A 14 -9.02 -5.79 -10.49
C VAL A 14 -10.26 -4.92 -10.37
N LEU A 15 -10.74 -4.75 -9.13
CA LEU A 15 -11.93 -3.96 -8.82
C LEU A 15 -11.60 -2.48 -8.55
N GLN A 16 -10.36 -2.17 -8.17
CA GLN A 16 -9.90 -0.81 -7.91
C GLN A 16 -8.38 -0.75 -7.97
N THR A 17 -7.86 0.37 -8.48
CA THR A 17 -6.44 0.72 -8.44
C THR A 17 -6.29 2.08 -7.79
N ILE A 18 -5.48 2.16 -6.73
CA ILE A 18 -5.04 3.42 -6.14
C ILE A 18 -3.66 3.71 -6.73
N GLY A 19 -3.55 4.80 -7.51
CA GLY A 19 -2.28 5.27 -8.04
C GLY A 19 -1.46 5.98 -6.95
N LEU A 20 -0.14 5.74 -6.95
CA LEU A 20 0.80 6.30 -5.99
C LEU A 20 1.99 6.94 -6.72
N ASP A 21 2.68 7.86 -6.06
CA ASP A 21 3.87 8.50 -6.63
C ASP A 21 5.14 7.63 -6.47
N ARG A 22 5.12 6.69 -5.51
CA ARG A 22 6.20 5.78 -5.13
C ARG A 22 5.70 4.34 -4.94
N GLY A 23 6.62 3.39 -4.75
CA GLY A 23 6.27 1.96 -4.67
C GLY A 23 5.48 1.64 -3.39
N CYS A 24 4.44 0.82 -3.50
CA CYS A 24 3.70 0.27 -2.36
C CYS A 24 4.26 -1.11 -1.99
N PHE A 25 4.69 -1.27 -0.74
CA PHE A 25 5.32 -2.49 -0.25
C PHE A 25 4.36 -3.38 0.54
N ALA A 26 3.40 -2.77 1.23
CA ALA A 26 2.39 -3.48 1.99
C ALA A 26 1.13 -2.63 2.15
N CYS A 27 -0.01 -3.29 2.34
CA CYS A 27 -1.27 -2.64 2.71
C CYS A 27 -2.04 -3.48 3.72
N MET A 28 -2.82 -2.81 4.58
CA MET A 28 -3.64 -3.46 5.61
C MET A 28 -4.94 -2.69 5.82
N LEU A 29 -6.04 -3.41 6.05
CA LEU A 29 -7.30 -2.84 6.50
C LEU A 29 -7.30 -2.70 8.03
N GLY A 30 -7.75 -1.56 8.54
CA GLY A 30 -7.77 -1.28 9.97
C GLY A 30 -8.47 0.02 10.32
N GLY A 31 -8.03 0.67 11.40
CA GLY A 31 -8.59 1.93 11.89
C GLY A 31 -9.95 1.75 12.59
N LYS A 32 -10.55 2.86 13.04
CA LYS A 32 -11.86 2.84 13.68
C LYS A 32 -12.89 2.25 12.72
N ASN A 33 -13.65 1.24 13.18
CA ASN A 33 -14.64 0.52 12.37
C ASN A 33 -14.06 -0.29 11.19
N ARG A 34 -12.73 -0.50 11.12
CA ARG A 34 -12.04 -1.28 10.06
C ARG A 34 -12.30 -0.77 8.64
N LYS A 35 -12.58 0.52 8.48
CA LYS A 35 -12.88 1.17 7.19
C LYS A 35 -11.72 1.99 6.63
N MET A 36 -10.50 1.81 7.14
CA MET A 36 -9.32 2.49 6.63
C MET A 36 -8.37 1.51 5.97
N LEU A 37 -7.83 1.89 4.82
CA LEU A 37 -6.74 1.19 4.14
C LEU A 37 -5.44 1.95 4.42
N PHE A 38 -4.50 1.27 5.07
CA PHE A 38 -3.14 1.74 5.31
C PHE A 38 -2.22 1.20 4.23
N MET A 39 -1.32 2.04 3.70
CA MET A 39 -0.34 1.67 2.67
C MET A 39 1.05 2.15 3.08
N ILE A 40 2.01 1.23 3.13
CA ILE A 40 3.43 1.55 3.36
C ILE A 40 4.10 1.72 2.00
N THR A 41 4.62 2.91 1.76
CA THR A 41 5.16 3.30 0.47
C THR A 41 6.56 3.88 0.60
N ALA A 42 7.42 3.66 -0.40
CA ALA A 42 8.75 4.28 -0.46
C ALA A 42 9.25 4.37 -1.91
N GLU A 43 10.20 5.26 -2.18
CA GLU A 43 10.88 5.26 -3.48
C GLU A 43 11.75 4.00 -3.62
N TRP A 44 11.52 3.24 -4.69
CA TRP A 44 12.33 2.08 -5.02
C TRP A 44 13.25 2.38 -6.19
N ARG A 45 14.55 2.15 -6.01
CA ARG A 45 15.60 2.46 -7.00
C ARG A 45 16.42 1.26 -7.44
N GLY A 46 15.98 0.03 -7.13
CA GLY A 46 16.70 -1.22 -7.44
C GLY A 46 17.39 -1.84 -6.22
N MET A 47 17.70 -3.14 -6.29
CA MET A 47 18.36 -3.90 -5.22
C MET A 47 19.79 -3.42 -4.98
N GLU A 48 20.46 -2.99 -6.05
CA GLU A 48 21.81 -2.47 -6.05
C GLU A 48 21.93 -1.11 -5.33
N LYS A 49 20.82 -0.41 -5.11
CA LYS A 49 20.78 0.92 -4.47
C LYS A 49 20.13 0.92 -3.07
N ILE A 50 20.01 -0.24 -2.41
CA ILE A 50 19.41 -0.35 -1.07
C ILE A 50 20.02 0.65 -0.07
N PRO A 51 21.36 0.82 0.04
CA PRO A 51 21.94 1.78 0.98
C PRO A 51 21.50 3.23 0.72
N GLU A 52 21.37 3.63 -0.55
CA GLU A 52 20.92 4.97 -0.93
C GLU A 52 19.44 5.18 -0.63
N VAL A 53 18.61 4.18 -0.95
CA VAL A 53 17.17 4.20 -0.64
C VAL A 53 16.94 4.33 0.86
N ALA A 54 17.68 3.57 1.67
CA ALA A 54 17.60 3.63 3.13
C ALA A 54 18.03 5.01 3.68
N ARG A 55 19.07 5.62 3.11
CA ARG A 55 19.53 6.98 3.49
C ARG A 55 18.53 8.07 3.09
N ALA A 56 17.84 7.93 1.97
CA ALA A 56 16.90 8.92 1.46
C ALA A 56 15.61 9.03 2.32
N ARG A 57 15.29 8.01 3.12
CA ARG A 57 14.16 8.02 4.09
C ARG A 57 12.83 8.48 3.48
N THR A 58 12.54 8.02 2.26
CA THR A 58 11.35 8.42 1.48
C THR A 58 10.07 7.67 1.88
N GLY A 59 10.13 6.90 2.97
CA GLY A 59 9.03 6.10 3.46
C GLY A 59 7.83 6.95 3.90
N GLN A 60 6.63 6.57 3.49
CA GLN A 60 5.38 7.22 3.89
C GLN A 60 4.32 6.17 4.21
N LEU A 61 3.56 6.44 5.28
CA LEU A 61 2.31 5.76 5.59
C LEU A 61 1.17 6.60 5.04
N LEU A 62 0.48 6.08 4.03
CA LEU A 62 -0.70 6.74 3.45
C LEU A 62 -1.96 6.03 3.94
N VAL A 63 -3.03 6.78 4.10
CA VAL A 63 -4.32 6.29 4.59
C VAL A 63 -5.43 6.81 3.70
N VAL A 64 -6.32 5.92 3.29
CA VAL A 64 -7.55 6.27 2.57
C VAL A 64 -8.73 5.51 3.15
N ASP A 65 -9.94 5.96 2.86
CA ASP A 65 -11.14 5.19 3.17
C ASP A 65 -11.16 3.90 2.35
N ALA A 66 -11.45 2.79 3.03
CA ALA A 66 -11.59 1.49 2.41
C ALA A 66 -13.03 1.29 1.89
N PRO A 67 -13.21 0.72 0.68
CA PRO A 67 -14.54 0.46 0.13
C PRO A 67 -15.29 -0.68 0.85
N ALA A 68 -14.60 -1.44 1.72
CA ALA A 68 -15.15 -2.53 2.50
C ALA A 68 -14.48 -2.60 3.88
N GLN A 69 -15.15 -3.24 4.84
CA GLN A 69 -14.58 -3.45 6.18
C GLN A 69 -13.53 -4.56 6.17
N GLY A 70 -12.49 -4.41 6.99
CA GLY A 70 -11.53 -5.48 7.25
C GLY A 70 -12.16 -6.73 7.89
N ILE A 71 -11.58 -7.89 7.58
CA ILE A 71 -11.92 -9.20 8.16
C ILE A 71 -11.02 -9.52 9.36
N GLY A 72 -11.48 -10.35 10.30
CA GLY A 72 -10.71 -10.80 11.48
C GLY A 72 -11.20 -10.24 12.82
N TRP A 73 -10.54 -10.63 13.92
CA TRP A 73 -10.78 -10.10 15.26
C TRP A 73 -10.08 -8.73 15.45
N PRO A 74 -10.64 -7.82 16.26
CA PRO A 74 -9.95 -6.57 16.65
C PRO A 74 -8.67 -6.83 17.43
#